data_AF-A0A382XD69-F1
#
_entry.id   AF-A0A382XD69-F1
#
_cell.length_a   1.000
_cell.length_b   1.000
_cell.length_c   1.000
_cell.angle_alpha   90.00
_cell.angle_beta   90.00
_cell.angle_gamma   90.00
#
_symmetry.space_group_name_H-M   'P 1'
#
loop_
_entity.id
_entity.type
_entity.pdbx_description
1 polymer ?
#
loop_
_entity_poly.entity_id
_entity_poly.type
_entity_poly.pdbx_seq_one_letter_code
_entity_poly.pdbx_strand_id
1 'polypeptide(L)'
;MVAAVKKARIKTCVCFECRFSGEFITLRTMVDKGLIGKIHYGEVDYYHGVGPWYGQYRWNTKKEAGGSSLLSAGCHAMDALLHCMGTTDVVEVSSYSTGSKNRIFKKYEYDTTSVTILKFKDGRLGKVASVIDCLQPYYFHVHLVGSEGSVLDNKFYSTQLGGLDKNR
;
A
#
# COMPACT_ATOMS: atom_id res chain seq x y z
N MET A 1 8.05 -19.59 11.06
CA MET A 1 8.34 -18.45 11.96
C MET A 1 7.38 -18.35 13.14
N VAL A 2 6.06 -18.11 12.94
CA VAL A 2 5.09 -17.90 14.04
C VAL A 2 5.09 -19.01 15.10
N ALA A 3 5.10 -20.28 14.68
CA ALA A 3 5.15 -21.41 15.62
C ALA A 3 6.42 -21.41 16.49
N ALA A 4 7.57 -21.02 15.93
CA ALA A 4 8.84 -20.94 16.66
C ALA A 4 8.84 -19.80 17.68
N VAL A 5 8.33 -18.61 17.30
CA VAL A 5 8.15 -17.46 18.20
C VAL A 5 7.24 -17.83 19.37
N LYS A 6 6.10 -18.49 19.10
CA LYS A 6 5.18 -18.99 20.13
C LYS A 6 5.87 -19.99 21.07
N LYS A 7 6.60 -20.96 20.52
CA LYS A 7 7.34 -21.96 21.31
C LYS A 7 8.40 -21.30 22.20
N ALA A 8 9.11 -20.31 21.68
CA ALA A 8 10.15 -19.57 22.42
C ALA A 8 9.58 -18.53 23.41
N ARG A 9 8.27 -18.22 23.36
CA ARG A 9 7.59 -17.21 24.19
C ARG A 9 8.22 -15.81 24.08
N ILE A 10 8.73 -15.47 22.91
CA ILE A 10 9.26 -14.14 22.61
C ILE A 10 8.24 -13.32 21.83
N LYS A 11 8.39 -11.99 21.86
CA LYS A 11 7.65 -11.07 20.99
C LYS A 11 8.40 -10.91 19.66
N THR A 12 7.67 -10.69 18.59
CA THR A 12 8.21 -10.34 17.27
C THR A 12 7.44 -9.14 16.72
N CYS A 13 8.13 -8.29 15.97
CA CYS A 13 7.53 -7.18 15.24
C CYS A 13 7.93 -7.31 13.77
N VAL A 14 7.00 -6.99 12.86
CA VAL A 14 7.34 -6.78 11.45
C VAL A 14 7.47 -5.27 11.27
N CYS A 15 8.61 -4.82 10.74
CA CYS A 15 8.93 -3.41 10.60
C CYS A 15 8.17 -2.79 9.41
N PHE A 16 6.86 -2.58 9.55
CA PHE A 16 6.08 -1.73 8.64
C PHE A 16 6.11 -0.29 9.14
N GLU A 17 7.19 0.40 8.84
CA GLU A 17 7.49 1.75 9.32
C GLU A 17 6.49 2.80 8.84
N CYS A 18 5.84 2.58 7.69
CA CYS A 18 4.84 3.51 7.13
C CYS A 18 3.73 3.81 8.14
N ARG A 19 3.32 2.84 8.97
CA ARG A 19 2.31 3.02 10.04
C ARG A 19 2.68 4.09 11.06
N PHE A 20 3.97 4.40 11.19
CA PHE A 20 4.50 5.38 12.14
C PHE A 20 4.86 6.71 11.48
N SER A 21 4.62 6.86 10.18
CA SER A 21 4.74 8.15 9.50
C SER A 21 3.65 9.11 9.94
N GLY A 22 3.93 10.42 9.90
CA GLY A 22 2.93 11.45 10.23
C GLY A 22 1.67 11.35 9.36
N GLU A 23 1.83 10.93 8.10
CA GLU A 23 0.72 10.69 7.17
C GLU A 23 -0.20 9.58 7.68
N PHE A 24 0.31 8.36 7.90
CA PHE A 24 -0.54 7.24 8.31
C PHE A 24 -1.07 7.36 9.75
N ILE A 25 -0.34 8.01 10.65
CA ILE A 25 -0.88 8.36 11.98
C ILE A 25 -2.10 9.29 11.83
N THR A 26 -2.00 10.29 10.94
CA THR A 26 -3.08 11.25 10.68
C THR A 26 -4.26 10.57 10.00
N LEU A 27 -4.02 9.82 8.92
CA LEU A 27 -5.05 9.06 8.21
C LEU A 27 -5.79 8.13 9.17
N ARG A 28 -5.07 7.35 9.97
CA ARG A 28 -5.68 6.45 10.94
C ARG A 28 -6.54 7.19 11.95
N THR A 29 -6.07 8.34 12.45
CA THR A 29 -6.85 9.20 13.35
C THR A 29 -8.12 9.73 12.68
N MET A 30 -8.06 10.14 11.41
CA MET A 30 -9.23 10.63 10.66
C MET A 30 -10.28 9.53 10.47
N VAL A 31 -9.82 8.31 10.16
CA VAL A 31 -10.68 7.12 10.04
C VAL A 31 -11.31 6.77 11.38
N ASP A 32 -10.52 6.69 12.45
CA ASP A 32 -11.00 6.32 13.79
C ASP A 32 -12.00 7.35 14.35
N LYS A 33 -11.84 8.63 14.01
CA LYS A 33 -12.79 9.69 14.35
C LYS A 33 -14.03 9.73 13.43
N GLY A 34 -14.07 8.90 12.39
CA GLY A 34 -15.18 8.86 11.44
C GLY A 34 -15.31 10.10 10.57
N LEU A 35 -14.23 10.88 10.37
CA LEU A 35 -14.30 12.15 9.63
C LEU A 35 -14.67 11.97 8.15
N ILE A 36 -14.40 10.81 7.57
CA ILE A 36 -14.83 10.44 6.22
C ILE A 36 -15.99 9.44 6.24
N GLY A 37 -16.60 9.18 7.41
CA GLY A 37 -17.70 8.25 7.56
C GLY A 37 -17.27 6.78 7.39
N LYS A 38 -18.15 5.96 6.80
CA LYS A 38 -17.86 4.55 6.53
C LYS A 38 -17.08 4.42 5.23
N ILE A 39 -15.80 4.04 5.32
CA ILE A 39 -14.96 3.75 4.15
C ILE A 39 -15.59 2.63 3.33
N HIS A 40 -15.72 2.81 2.02
CA HIS A 40 -16.18 1.76 1.10
C HIS A 40 -15.16 1.44 0.00
N TYR A 41 -14.21 2.34 -0.24
CA TYR A 41 -13.10 2.16 -1.16
C TYR A 41 -11.79 2.64 -0.54
N GLY A 42 -10.74 1.85 -0.70
CA GLY A 42 -9.38 2.23 -0.34
C GLY A 42 -8.39 1.83 -1.43
N GLU A 43 -7.49 2.74 -1.74
CA GLU A 43 -6.40 2.53 -2.68
C GLU A 43 -5.11 3.07 -2.06
N VAL A 44 -4.08 2.23 -2.02
CA VAL A 44 -2.75 2.64 -1.58
C VAL A 44 -1.75 2.02 -2.53
N ASP A 45 -0.94 2.84 -3.18
CA ASP A 45 0.02 2.36 -4.18
C ASP A 45 1.45 2.72 -3.84
N TYR A 46 2.35 1.85 -4.28
CA TYR A 46 3.79 2.03 -4.15
C TYR A 46 4.43 2.27 -5.52
N TYR A 47 4.89 3.49 -5.79
CA TYR A 47 5.67 3.82 -6.97
C TYR A 47 7.09 4.24 -6.57
N HIS A 48 8.07 3.42 -6.93
CA HIS A 48 9.46 3.69 -6.64
C HIS A 48 10.34 3.08 -7.71
N GLY A 49 10.99 3.89 -8.53
CA GLY A 49 11.94 3.39 -9.53
C GLY A 49 13.16 2.74 -8.88
N VAL A 50 13.13 1.43 -8.63
CA VAL A 50 14.24 0.68 -8.03
C VAL A 50 15.15 0.19 -9.15
N GLY A 51 16.07 1.07 -9.57
CA GLY A 51 17.13 0.79 -10.54
C GLY A 51 18.54 0.82 -9.91
N PRO A 52 19.62 0.78 -10.72
CA PRO A 52 21.01 0.74 -10.26
C PRO A 52 21.45 1.85 -9.29
N TRP A 53 20.70 2.96 -9.27
CA TRP A 53 20.89 4.07 -8.33
C TRP A 53 20.40 3.77 -6.90
N TYR A 54 19.62 2.71 -6.69
CA TYR A 54 19.09 2.34 -5.38
C TYR A 54 19.75 1.05 -4.87
N GLY A 55 20.24 1.07 -3.63
CA GLY A 55 21.05 -0.03 -3.08
C GLY A 55 20.37 -1.41 -3.12
N GLN A 56 19.05 -1.44 -2.94
CA GLN A 56 18.23 -2.65 -3.00
C GLN A 56 18.34 -3.39 -4.34
N TYR A 57 18.55 -2.66 -5.45
CA TYR A 57 18.63 -3.21 -6.81
C TYR A 57 19.71 -4.27 -6.99
N ARG A 58 20.75 -4.27 -6.14
CA ARG A 58 21.86 -5.23 -6.24
C ARG A 58 21.43 -6.66 -5.95
N TRP A 59 20.41 -6.85 -5.11
CA TRP A 59 19.97 -8.17 -4.65
C TRP A 59 18.51 -8.45 -5.00
N ASN A 60 17.63 -7.45 -4.99
CA ASN A 60 16.21 -7.69 -5.19
C ASN A 60 15.86 -8.09 -6.63
N THR A 61 16.74 -7.93 -7.61
CA THR A 61 16.46 -8.36 -8.99
C THR A 61 16.28 -9.88 -9.11
N LYS A 62 16.75 -10.64 -8.13
CA LYS A 62 16.66 -12.11 -8.09
C LYS A 62 15.34 -12.55 -7.48
N LYS A 63 14.66 -13.51 -8.11
CA LYS A 63 13.35 -13.99 -7.63
C LYS A 63 13.43 -14.65 -6.27
N GLU A 64 14.53 -15.34 -5.96
CA GLU A 64 14.77 -15.95 -4.65
C GLU A 64 14.88 -14.92 -3.51
N ALA A 65 15.33 -13.70 -3.81
CA ALA A 65 15.55 -12.64 -2.82
C ALA A 65 14.39 -11.64 -2.78
N GLY A 66 13.93 -11.16 -3.94
CA GLY A 66 12.85 -10.17 -4.05
C GLY A 66 11.44 -10.78 -4.07
N GLY A 67 11.29 -12.02 -4.56
CA GLY A 67 10.01 -12.72 -4.70
C GLY A 67 9.11 -12.16 -5.82
N SER A 68 8.63 -10.94 -5.63
CA SER A 68 7.79 -10.18 -6.57
C SER A 68 7.91 -8.68 -6.29
N SER A 69 7.37 -7.83 -7.17
CA SER A 69 7.26 -6.38 -6.88
C SER A 69 6.52 -6.13 -5.55
N LEU A 70 5.40 -6.83 -5.35
CA LEU A 70 4.60 -6.72 -4.13
C LEU A 70 5.39 -7.16 -2.88
N LEU A 71 6.14 -8.26 -2.92
CA LEU A 71 6.92 -8.69 -1.74
C LEU A 71 8.14 -7.77 -1.49
N SER A 72 8.81 -7.35 -2.56
CA SER A 72 10.04 -6.56 -2.48
C SER A 72 9.81 -5.13 -1.98
N ALA A 73 8.65 -4.53 -2.26
CA ALA A 73 8.37 -3.15 -1.89
C ALA A 73 6.88 -2.84 -1.72
N GLY A 74 6.00 -3.36 -2.59
CA GLY A 74 4.56 -3.09 -2.51
C GLY A 74 3.87 -3.57 -1.23
N CYS A 75 4.53 -4.38 -0.41
CA CYS A 75 4.04 -4.88 0.87
C CYS A 75 3.81 -3.74 1.86
N HIS A 76 4.57 -2.64 1.75
CA HIS A 76 4.32 -1.42 2.52
C HIS A 76 2.96 -0.79 2.18
N ALA A 77 2.62 -0.70 0.90
CA ALA A 77 1.32 -0.20 0.44
C ALA A 77 0.16 -1.13 0.80
N MET A 78 0.35 -2.46 0.67
CA MET A 78 -0.63 -3.45 1.12
C MET A 78 -0.90 -3.34 2.62
N ASP A 79 0.15 -3.28 3.43
CA ASP A 79 0.04 -3.14 4.88
C ASP A 79 -0.67 -1.84 5.28
N ALA A 80 -0.31 -0.73 4.62
CA ALA A 80 -0.92 0.58 4.81
C ALA A 80 -2.42 0.59 4.44
N LEU A 81 -2.79 -0.04 3.31
CA LEU A 81 -4.19 -0.21 2.93
C LEU A 81 -4.96 -0.95 4.02
N LEU A 82 -4.49 -2.13 4.44
CA LEU A 82 -5.15 -2.92 5.48
C LEU A 82 -5.23 -2.15 6.81
N HIS A 83 -4.22 -1.35 7.13
CA HIS A 83 -4.22 -0.48 8.31
C HIS A 83 -5.31 0.59 8.24
N CYS A 84 -5.48 1.26 7.10
CA CYS A 84 -6.54 2.24 6.87
C CYS A 84 -7.94 1.61 6.82
N MET A 85 -8.06 0.43 6.20
CA MET A 85 -9.32 -0.32 6.14
C MET A 85 -9.73 -0.90 7.51
N GLY A 86 -8.77 -1.03 8.43
CA GLY A 86 -9.01 -1.46 9.81
C GLY A 86 -9.40 -2.94 9.97
N THR A 87 -9.18 -3.75 8.94
CA THR A 87 -9.45 -5.19 8.96
C THR A 87 -8.55 -5.93 7.97
N THR A 88 -8.34 -7.22 8.22
CA THR A 88 -7.68 -8.15 7.31
C THR A 88 -8.65 -9.20 6.76
N ASP A 89 -9.96 -9.03 6.98
CA ASP A 89 -11.01 -9.97 6.54
C ASP A 89 -11.28 -9.84 5.04
N VAL A 90 -10.30 -10.21 4.22
CA VAL A 90 -10.38 -10.27 2.76
C VAL A 90 -10.93 -11.63 2.35
N VAL A 91 -11.94 -11.63 1.48
CA VAL A 91 -12.62 -12.86 0.99
C VAL A 91 -12.28 -13.21 -0.45
N GLU A 92 -11.79 -12.25 -1.23
CA GLU A 92 -11.42 -12.46 -2.63
C GLU A 92 -10.29 -11.51 -3.03
N VAL A 93 -9.37 -12.00 -3.86
CA VAL A 93 -8.27 -11.22 -4.41
C VAL A 93 -8.15 -11.55 -5.90
N SER A 94 -8.02 -10.51 -6.72
CA SER A 94 -7.62 -10.62 -8.13
C SER A 94 -6.37 -9.78 -8.35
N SER A 95 -5.36 -10.34 -9.00
CA SER A 95 -4.08 -9.64 -9.24
C SER A 95 -3.56 -9.92 -10.64
N TYR A 96 -3.02 -8.89 -11.26
CA TYR A 96 -2.37 -8.96 -12.57
C TYR A 96 -0.98 -8.31 -12.47
N SER A 97 -0.03 -8.82 -13.24
CA SER A 97 1.34 -8.33 -13.24
C SER A 97 1.90 -8.15 -14.65
N THR A 98 2.93 -7.31 -14.75
CA THR A 98 3.66 -7.01 -15.98
C THR A 98 5.03 -6.43 -15.64
N GLY A 99 5.84 -6.12 -16.66
CA GLY A 99 7.13 -5.47 -16.47
C GLY A 99 7.53 -4.53 -17.60
N SER A 100 8.45 -3.63 -17.29
CA SER A 100 9.00 -2.66 -18.23
C SER A 100 9.86 -3.30 -19.32
N LYS A 101 9.77 -2.76 -20.55
CA LYS A 101 10.67 -3.10 -21.66
C LYS A 101 12.05 -2.43 -21.55
N ASN A 102 12.24 -1.52 -20.59
CA ASN A 102 13.48 -0.78 -20.40
C ASN A 102 14.64 -1.72 -20.04
N ARG A 103 15.81 -1.53 -20.67
CA ARG A 103 17.01 -2.36 -20.48
C ARG A 103 17.47 -2.43 -19.03
N ILE A 104 17.25 -1.38 -18.25
CA ILE A 104 17.59 -1.33 -16.82
C ILE A 104 16.78 -2.36 -16.05
N PHE A 105 15.47 -2.45 -16.29
CA PHE A 105 14.59 -3.32 -15.51
C PHE A 105 14.56 -4.78 -16.02
N LYS A 106 15.14 -5.06 -17.19
CA LYS A 106 15.33 -6.43 -17.70
C LYS A 106 16.14 -7.37 -16.80
N LYS A 107 16.86 -6.83 -15.81
CA LYS A 107 17.61 -7.62 -14.84
C LYS A 107 16.70 -8.33 -13.81
N TYR A 108 15.48 -7.83 -13.59
CA TYR A 108 14.51 -8.47 -12.72
C TYR A 108 14.07 -9.82 -13.29
N GLU A 109 14.03 -10.85 -12.45
CA GLU A 109 13.58 -12.21 -12.78
C GLU A 109 12.08 -12.42 -12.54
N TYR A 110 11.37 -11.34 -12.23
CA TYR A 110 9.93 -11.32 -11.92
C TYR A 110 9.30 -10.02 -12.43
N ASP A 111 7.99 -10.03 -12.56
CA ASP A 111 7.21 -8.85 -12.97
C ASP A 111 7.37 -7.71 -11.95
N THR A 112 7.86 -6.57 -12.44
CA THR A 112 8.18 -5.37 -11.67
C THR A 112 6.96 -4.50 -11.38
N THR A 113 5.84 -4.77 -12.02
CA THR A 113 4.58 -4.09 -11.81
C THR A 113 3.48 -5.11 -11.47
N SER A 114 2.68 -4.82 -10.45
CA SER A 114 1.46 -5.56 -10.16
C SER A 114 0.33 -4.63 -9.75
N VAL A 115 -0.90 -4.97 -10.11
CA VAL A 115 -2.13 -4.35 -9.59
C VAL A 115 -2.96 -5.44 -8.92
N THR A 116 -3.27 -5.25 -7.64
CA THR A 116 -4.00 -6.19 -6.80
C THR A 116 -5.28 -5.54 -6.29
N ILE A 117 -6.42 -6.19 -6.52
CA ILE A 117 -7.74 -5.77 -6.04
C ILE A 117 -8.19 -6.76 -4.97
N LEU A 118 -8.71 -6.24 -3.85
CA LEU A 118 -9.19 -7.01 -2.71
C LEU A 118 -10.67 -6.74 -2.49
N LYS A 119 -11.44 -7.79 -2.20
CA LYS A 119 -12.81 -7.70 -1.71
C LYS A 119 -12.84 -8.09 -0.24
N PHE A 120 -13.30 -7.19 0.61
CA PHE A 120 -13.46 -7.45 2.04
C PHE A 120 -14.79 -8.18 2.32
N LYS A 121 -14.84 -8.90 3.44
CA LYS A 121 -16.01 -9.67 3.87
C LYS A 121 -17.28 -8.82 4.00
N ASP A 122 -17.12 -7.54 4.33
CA ASP A 122 -18.21 -6.57 4.48
C ASP A 122 -18.55 -5.81 3.18
N GLY A 123 -17.98 -6.23 2.05
CA GLY A 123 -18.30 -5.71 0.72
C GLY A 123 -17.45 -4.51 0.28
N ARG A 124 -16.58 -3.98 1.14
CA ARG A 124 -15.64 -2.91 0.76
C ARG A 124 -14.61 -3.41 -0.25
N LEU A 125 -14.03 -2.47 -1.01
CA LEU A 125 -13.01 -2.76 -2.01
C LEU A 125 -11.68 -2.09 -1.67
N GLY A 126 -10.60 -2.82 -1.94
CA GLY A 126 -9.22 -2.37 -1.79
C GLY A 126 -8.46 -2.49 -3.10
N LYS A 127 -7.54 -1.58 -3.39
CA LYS A 127 -6.61 -1.70 -4.52
C LYS A 127 -5.19 -1.30 -4.12
N VAL A 128 -4.22 -2.04 -4.64
CA VAL A 128 -2.78 -1.77 -4.47
C VAL A 128 -2.08 -1.95 -5.80
N ALA A 129 -1.41 -0.92 -6.27
CA ALA A 129 -0.37 -1.03 -7.28
C ALA A 129 1.01 -1.09 -6.60
N SER A 130 1.87 -1.93 -7.15
CA SER A 130 3.30 -1.98 -6.81
C SER A 130 4.07 -1.84 -8.11
N VAL A 131 4.78 -0.73 -8.28
CA VAL A 131 5.49 -0.36 -9.52
C VAL A 131 6.92 -0.01 -9.15
N ILE A 132 7.83 -0.96 -9.35
CA ILE A 132 9.26 -0.78 -9.00
C ILE A 132 10.16 -0.44 -10.20
N ASP A 133 9.56 -0.25 -11.37
CA ASP A 133 10.20 0.06 -12.65
C ASP A 133 9.75 1.40 -13.25
N CYS A 134 9.08 2.25 -12.46
CA CYS A 134 8.69 3.59 -12.89
C CYS A 134 9.88 4.54 -12.94
N LEU A 135 9.92 5.42 -13.94
CA LEU A 135 10.93 6.48 -14.08
C LEU A 135 10.29 7.84 -13.74
N GLN A 136 10.05 8.04 -12.44
CA GLN A 136 9.41 9.22 -11.87
C GLN A 136 9.88 9.43 -10.42
N PRO A 137 9.54 10.57 -9.77
CA PRO A 137 9.74 10.73 -8.33
C PRO A 137 9.06 9.62 -7.52
N TYR A 138 9.62 9.31 -6.34
CA TYR A 138 8.96 8.41 -5.39
C TYR A 138 7.55 8.94 -5.09
N TYR A 139 6.56 8.05 -5.15
CA TYR A 139 5.17 8.39 -4.89
C TYR A 139 4.49 7.24 -4.16
N PHE A 140 3.95 7.57 -2.99
CA PHE A 140 3.15 6.66 -2.17
C PHE A 140 1.73 7.20 -2.18
N HIS A 141 0.90 6.63 -3.05
CA HIS A 141 -0.45 7.13 -3.29
C HIS A 141 -1.37 6.68 -2.17
N VAL A 142 -2.26 7.56 -1.71
CA VAL A 142 -3.38 7.18 -0.83
C VAL A 142 -4.67 7.77 -1.37
N HIS A 143 -5.68 6.93 -1.55
CA HIS A 143 -7.03 7.35 -1.85
C HIS A 143 -8.04 6.55 -1.03
N LEU A 144 -8.66 7.23 -0.06
CA LEU A 144 -9.70 6.66 0.81
C LEU A 144 -11.01 7.38 0.53
N VAL A 145 -12.07 6.62 0.25
CA VAL A 145 -13.41 7.17 0.02
C VAL A 145 -14.37 6.54 1.01
N GLY A 146 -15.04 7.40 1.78
CA GLY A 146 -16.08 7.01 2.71
C GLY A 146 -17.37 7.78 2.49
N SER A 147 -18.39 7.43 3.27
CA SER A 147 -19.74 7.97 3.11
C SER A 147 -19.86 9.48 3.38
N GLU A 148 -18.93 10.07 4.14
CA GLU A 148 -18.97 11.47 4.57
C GLU A 148 -17.74 12.28 4.11
N GLY A 149 -16.89 11.72 3.25
CA GLY A 149 -15.69 12.40 2.82
C GLY A 149 -14.68 11.50 2.12
N SER A 150 -13.55 12.09 1.75
CA SER A 150 -12.44 11.39 1.13
C SER A 150 -11.10 12.00 1.47
N VAL A 151 -10.06 11.18 1.36
CA VAL A 151 -8.66 11.62 1.34
C VAL A 151 -8.07 11.19 0.00
N LEU A 152 -7.47 12.12 -0.72
CA LEU A 152 -6.76 11.90 -1.98
C LEU A 152 -5.38 12.54 -1.85
N ASP A 153 -4.38 11.74 -1.50
CA ASP A 153 -3.05 12.16 -1.09
C ASP A 153 -3.12 13.29 -0.05
N ASN A 154 -2.71 14.51 -0.42
CA ASN A 154 -2.71 15.68 0.44
C ASN A 154 -4.04 16.46 0.42
N LYS A 155 -5.07 15.97 -0.29
CA LYS A 155 -6.39 16.57 -0.34
C LYS A 155 -7.33 15.84 0.61
N PHE A 156 -8.11 16.61 1.35
CA PHE A 156 -9.07 16.08 2.31
C PHE A 156 -10.38 16.85 2.22
N TYR A 157 -11.48 16.11 2.20
CA TYR A 157 -12.82 16.67 2.31
C TYR A 157 -13.65 15.86 3.31
N SER A 158 -14.49 16.56 4.07
CA SER A 158 -15.45 15.98 4.99
C SER A 158 -16.71 16.84 5.04
N THR A 159 -17.88 16.22 4.95
CA THR A 159 -19.19 16.86 5.16
C THR A 159 -19.39 17.35 6.59
N GLN A 160 -18.60 16.82 7.53
CA GLN A 160 -18.66 17.18 8.95
C GLN A 160 -17.91 18.47 9.28
N LEU A 161 -17.13 19.00 8.34
CA LEU A 161 -16.31 20.20 8.51
C LEU A 161 -16.73 21.27 7.49
N GLY A 162 -17.65 22.14 7.89
CA GLY A 162 -18.29 23.12 6.99
C GLY A 162 -17.35 24.15 6.33
N GLY A 163 -16.09 24.25 6.76
CA GLY A 163 -15.08 25.12 6.16
C GLY A 163 -14.33 24.51 4.97
N LEU A 164 -14.56 23.24 4.63
CA LEU A 164 -13.87 22.57 3.53
C LEU A 164 -14.61 22.75 2.20
N ASP A 165 -13.85 22.98 1.12
CA ASP A 165 -14.35 23.07 -0.25
C ASP A 165 -13.74 21.94 -1.09
N LYS A 166 -14.58 21.02 -1.58
CA LYS A 166 -14.14 19.89 -2.40
C LYS A 166 -13.58 20.28 -3.77
N ASN A 167 -13.75 21.53 -4.19
CA ASN A 167 -13.27 22.02 -5.48
C ASN A 167 -11.86 22.65 -5.40
N ARG A 168 -11.23 22.66 -4.23
CA ARG A 168 -9.87 23.16 -3.99
C ARG A 168 -8.96 22.02 -3.56
#